data_AF-X8DE54-F1
#
_entry.id   AF-X8DE54-F1
#
_cell.length_a   1.000
_cell.length_b   1.000
_cell.length_c   1.000
_cell.angle_alpha   90.00
_cell.angle_beta   90.00
_cell.angle_gamma   90.00
#
_symmetry.space_group_name_H-M   'P 1'
#
loop_
_entity.id
_entity.type
_entity.pdbx_description
1 polymer ?
#
loop_
_entity_poly.entity_id
_entity_poly.type
_entity_poly.pdbx_seq_one_letter_code
_entity_poly.pdbx_strand_id
1 'polypeptide(L)'
;MPNRQTVQGVRTGGRSARVRKAILDATLGELIDRGYADLTVEAVASRAGVNKTTIYRRWSTLEDLLVETLTTWSLDAIPIPETGSIESDLLATGRELATVLNDGVGRQVAALVLTAGLRSAPLRETTRRYFDHQAVRATPVVRQAIDRGELPAECDVDTLLATFRAPFFYRMITTGRPIDDTLIAHATQVTLAAARAGLLSK
;
A
#
# COMPACT_ATOMS: atom_id res chain seq x y z
N MET A 1 -55.18 -13.55 21.09
CA MET A 1 -53.75 -13.19 21.13
C MET A 1 -52.97 -14.15 20.25
N PRO A 2 -52.20 -13.64 19.28
CA PRO A 2 -50.82 -14.12 19.16
C PRO A 2 -49.78 -13.05 18.77
N ASN A 3 -48.65 -13.15 19.47
CA ASN A 3 -47.26 -13.04 19.05
C ASN A 3 -46.71 -11.75 18.37
N ARG A 4 -46.03 -10.93 19.18
CA ARG A 4 -45.02 -9.95 18.72
C ARG A 4 -43.78 -10.71 18.22
N GLN A 5 -43.55 -10.71 16.91
CA GLN A 5 -42.23 -11.03 16.36
C GLN A 5 -41.31 -9.83 16.55
N THR A 6 -40.29 -10.01 17.37
CA THR A 6 -39.16 -9.11 17.56
C THR A 6 -38.32 -9.16 16.28
N VAL A 7 -38.33 -8.08 15.49
CA VAL A 7 -37.43 -7.91 14.34
C VAL A 7 -36.01 -7.74 14.89
N GLN A 8 -35.16 -8.75 14.68
CA GLN A 8 -33.73 -8.67 14.96
C GLN A 8 -33.11 -7.56 14.10
N GLY A 9 -32.60 -6.53 14.75
CA GLY A 9 -31.94 -5.40 14.09
C GLY A 9 -30.71 -5.84 13.30
N VAL A 10 -30.68 -5.44 12.03
CA VAL A 10 -29.53 -5.52 11.14
C VAL A 10 -28.32 -4.89 11.82
N ARG A 11 -27.25 -5.65 12.04
CA ARG A 11 -26.01 -5.15 12.66
C ARG A 11 -25.39 -4.09 11.75
N THR A 12 -25.42 -2.84 12.19
CA THR A 12 -24.97 -1.66 11.46
C THR A 12 -23.44 -1.61 11.31
N GLY A 13 -22.89 -2.28 10.29
CA GLY A 13 -21.51 -2.05 9.82
C GLY A 13 -21.30 -0.65 9.24
N GLY A 14 -22.38 0.03 8.83
CA GLY A 14 -22.31 1.29 8.07
C GLY A 14 -21.77 2.51 8.83
N ARG A 15 -22.10 2.70 10.11
CA ARG A 15 -21.62 3.88 10.87
C ARG A 15 -20.15 3.74 11.26
N SER A 16 -19.73 2.55 11.69
CA SER A 16 -18.33 2.28 12.05
C SER A 16 -17.40 2.38 10.83
N ALA A 17 -17.83 1.85 9.67
CA ALA A 17 -17.08 1.97 8.43
C ALA A 17 -16.94 3.42 7.95
N ARG A 18 -18.01 4.23 8.05
CA ARG A 18 -17.97 5.66 7.72
C ARG A 18 -17.01 6.45 8.61
N VAL A 19 -17.06 6.20 9.93
CA VAL A 19 -16.14 6.83 10.89
C VAL A 19 -14.69 6.44 10.61
N ARG A 20 -14.44 5.15 10.33
CA ARG A 20 -13.12 4.67 9.91
C ARG A 20 -12.62 5.44 8.70
N LYS A 21 -13.40 5.47 7.62
CA LYS A 21 -13.03 6.15 6.38
C LYS A 21 -12.71 7.63 6.62
N ALA A 22 -13.55 8.34 7.38
CA ALA A 22 -13.31 9.74 7.71
C ALA A 22 -11.97 9.96 8.46
N ILE A 23 -11.60 9.05 9.36
CA ILE A 23 -10.32 9.11 10.09
C ILE A 23 -9.14 8.84 9.15
N LEU A 24 -9.24 7.86 8.26
CA LEU A 24 -8.17 7.56 7.29
C LEU A 24 -8.01 8.71 6.28
N ASP A 25 -9.10 9.23 5.72
CA ASP A 25 -9.10 10.39 4.82
C ASP A 25 -8.49 11.63 5.50
N ALA A 26 -8.85 11.88 6.77
CA ALA A 26 -8.28 12.97 7.55
C ALA A 26 -6.78 12.79 7.83
N THR A 27 -6.36 11.56 8.12
CA THR A 27 -4.94 11.23 8.32
C THR A 27 -4.13 11.48 7.06
N LEU A 28 -4.65 11.05 5.90
CA LEU A 28 -4.01 11.28 4.61
C LEU A 28 -3.93 12.78 4.30
N GLY A 29 -5.00 13.53 4.54
CA GLY A 29 -5.01 14.98 4.37
C GLY A 29 -3.98 15.70 5.25
N GLU A 30 -3.89 15.37 6.53
CA GLU A 30 -2.89 15.97 7.42
C GLU A 30 -1.46 15.61 6.98
N LEU A 31 -1.25 14.38 6.54
CA LEU A 31 0.03 13.91 6.04
C LEU A 31 0.47 14.67 4.79
N ILE A 32 -0.45 14.95 3.86
CA ILE A 32 -0.17 15.72 2.64
C ILE A 32 0.10 17.19 2.96
N ASP A 33 -0.73 17.81 3.79
CA ASP A 33 -0.68 19.25 4.03
C ASP A 33 0.50 19.66 4.92
N ARG A 34 0.86 18.81 5.90
CA ARG A 34 1.83 19.16 6.96
C ARG A 34 3.02 18.20 7.04
N GLY A 35 2.94 17.04 6.40
CA GLY A 35 3.97 16.01 6.49
C GLY A 35 3.97 15.27 7.84
N TYR A 36 4.87 14.30 7.97
CA TYR A 36 4.93 13.44 9.16
C TYR A 36 5.29 14.15 10.46
N ALA A 37 6.08 15.23 10.41
CA ALA A 37 6.62 15.87 11.61
C ALA A 37 5.52 16.52 12.46
N ASP A 38 4.48 17.04 11.79
CA ASP A 38 3.37 17.76 12.41
C ASP A 38 2.10 16.90 12.52
N LEU A 39 2.15 15.63 12.11
CA LEU A 39 1.02 14.73 12.18
C LEU A 39 0.76 14.32 13.64
N THR A 40 -0.45 14.59 14.12
CA THR A 40 -0.88 14.27 15.50
C THR A 40 -2.27 13.66 15.52
N VAL A 41 -2.56 12.83 16.52
CA VAL A 41 -3.91 12.25 16.71
C VAL A 41 -4.94 13.36 16.97
N GLU A 42 -4.52 14.45 17.61
CA GLU A 42 -5.25 15.70 17.81
C GLU A 42 -5.74 16.30 16.49
N ALA A 43 -4.81 16.56 15.57
CA ALA A 43 -5.12 17.16 14.28
C ALA A 43 -6.04 16.26 13.45
N VAL A 44 -5.75 14.95 13.43
CA VAL A 44 -6.60 13.97 12.74
C VAL A 44 -8.00 13.93 13.34
N ALA A 45 -8.14 13.86 14.67
CA ALA A 45 -9.44 13.83 15.35
C ALA A 45 -10.26 15.09 15.03
N SER A 46 -9.62 16.26 15.08
CA SER A 46 -10.23 17.53 14.73
C SER A 46 -10.73 17.55 13.29
N ARG A 47 -9.87 17.15 12.34
CA ARG A 47 -10.21 17.12 10.90
C ARG A 47 -11.29 16.09 10.57
N ALA A 48 -11.27 14.92 11.19
CA ALA A 48 -12.26 13.88 11.01
C ALA A 48 -13.60 14.18 11.73
N GLY A 49 -13.64 15.19 12.60
CA GLY A 49 -14.83 15.51 13.42
C GLY A 49 -15.16 14.44 14.46
N VAL A 50 -14.15 13.78 15.03
CA VAL A 50 -14.32 12.69 16.01
C VAL A 50 -13.54 12.97 17.30
N ASN A 51 -13.88 12.27 18.38
CA ASN A 51 -13.11 12.34 19.62
C ASN A 51 -11.85 11.45 19.52
N LYS A 52 -10.71 11.86 20.09
CA LYS A 52 -9.46 11.06 20.13
C LYS A 52 -9.65 9.64 20.66
N THR A 53 -10.52 9.44 21.65
CA THR A 53 -10.85 8.11 22.19
C THR A 53 -11.44 7.18 21.13
N THR A 54 -12.12 7.73 20.12
CA THR A 54 -12.63 6.95 18.97
C THR A 54 -11.49 6.41 18.11
N ILE A 55 -10.39 7.17 17.97
CA ILE A 55 -9.18 6.74 17.27
C ILE A 55 -8.44 5.70 18.10
N TYR A 56 -8.11 6.01 19.36
CA TYR A 56 -7.33 5.12 20.23
C TYR A 56 -7.97 3.75 20.49
N ARG A 57 -9.31 3.67 20.45
CA ARG A 57 -10.01 2.38 20.56
C ARG A 57 -9.68 1.41 19.42
N ARG A 58 -9.28 1.92 18.25
CA ARG A 58 -9.04 1.13 17.04
C ARG A 58 -7.57 1.10 16.64
N TRP A 59 -6.83 2.18 16.88
CA TRP A 59 -5.41 2.29 16.60
C TRP A 59 -4.68 2.63 17.89
N SER A 60 -3.88 1.68 18.39
CA SER A 60 -3.14 1.84 19.64
C SER A 60 -2.10 2.96 19.54
N THR A 61 -1.54 3.18 18.36
CA THR A 61 -0.53 4.21 18.08
C THR A 61 -0.84 5.00 16.81
N LEU A 62 -0.17 6.14 16.63
CA LEU A 62 -0.25 6.91 15.39
C LEU A 62 0.34 6.13 14.22
N GLU A 63 1.37 5.33 14.47
CA GLU A 63 1.99 4.45 13.47
C GLU A 63 1.02 3.39 12.96
N ASP A 64 0.20 2.79 13.84
CA ASP A 64 -0.82 1.83 13.42
C ASP A 64 -1.88 2.49 12.53
N LEU A 65 -2.30 3.72 12.87
CA LEU A 65 -3.21 4.51 12.04
C LEU A 65 -2.58 4.86 10.69
N LEU A 66 -1.29 5.22 10.67
CA LEU A 66 -0.54 5.51 9.46
C LEU A 66 -0.43 4.29 8.53
N VAL A 67 -0.05 3.12 9.07
CA VAL A 67 0.04 1.88 8.27
C VAL A 67 -1.31 1.59 7.62
N GLU A 68 -2.40 1.65 8.39
CA GLU A 68 -3.73 1.39 7.84
C GLU A 68 -4.16 2.44 6.80
N THR A 69 -3.86 3.72 7.04
CA THR A 69 -4.18 4.82 6.11
C THR A 69 -3.48 4.62 4.77
N LEU A 70 -2.16 4.39 4.79
CA LEU A 70 -1.35 4.21 3.59
C LEU A 70 -1.73 2.91 2.85
N THR A 71 -2.02 1.85 3.58
CA THR A 71 -2.45 0.56 3.02
C THR A 71 -3.82 0.68 2.36
N THR A 72 -4.76 1.39 2.98
CA THR A 72 -6.11 1.60 2.42
C THR A 72 -6.03 2.47 1.17
N TRP A 73 -5.22 3.53 1.20
CA TRP A 73 -5.01 4.37 0.04
C TRP A 73 -4.32 3.62 -1.11
N SER A 74 -3.31 2.80 -0.82
CA SER A 74 -2.60 2.02 -1.85
C SER A 74 -3.45 0.89 -2.45
N LEU A 75 -4.42 0.35 -1.70
CA LEU A 75 -5.42 -0.60 -2.19
C LEU A 75 -6.25 0.00 -3.32
N ASP A 76 -6.71 1.23 -3.14
CA ASP A 76 -7.53 1.93 -4.13
C ASP A 76 -6.69 2.42 -5.33
N ALA A 77 -5.44 2.84 -5.07
CA ALA A 77 -4.58 3.45 -6.08
C ALA A 77 -3.81 2.44 -6.96
N ILE A 78 -3.49 1.25 -6.44
CA ILE A 78 -2.66 0.26 -7.13
C ILE A 78 -3.32 -1.12 -6.96
N PRO A 79 -4.25 -1.49 -7.85
CA PRO A 79 -4.81 -2.84 -7.87
C PRO A 79 -3.72 -3.86 -8.20
N ILE A 80 -3.89 -5.09 -7.70
CA ILE A 80 -3.03 -6.21 -8.07
C ILE A 80 -3.75 -6.94 -9.22
N PRO A 81 -3.21 -6.90 -10.45
CA PRO A 81 -3.83 -7.57 -11.59
C PRO A 81 -3.74 -9.09 -11.46
N GLU A 82 -4.75 -9.78 -12.00
CA GLU A 82 -4.79 -11.24 -12.15
C GLU A 82 -5.10 -11.57 -13.61
N THR A 83 -4.15 -11.27 -14.50
CA THR A 83 -4.28 -11.42 -15.96
C THR A 83 -3.99 -12.85 -16.43
N GLY A 84 -3.44 -13.69 -15.56
CA GLY A 84 -3.08 -15.08 -15.87
C GLY A 84 -1.61 -15.27 -16.30
N SER A 85 -0.79 -14.23 -16.31
CA SER A 85 0.66 -14.32 -16.46
C SER A 85 1.38 -13.29 -15.59
N ILE A 86 2.46 -13.70 -14.92
CA ILE A 86 3.23 -12.81 -14.05
C ILE A 86 3.82 -11.63 -14.82
N GLU A 87 4.17 -11.82 -16.09
CA GLU A 87 4.72 -10.75 -16.92
C GLU A 87 3.68 -9.66 -17.19
N SER A 88 2.47 -10.06 -17.61
CA SER A 88 1.35 -9.15 -17.81
C SER A 88 0.93 -8.46 -16.51
N ASP A 89 0.94 -9.19 -15.39
CA ASP A 89 0.61 -8.63 -14.07
C ASP A 89 1.63 -7.58 -13.62
N LEU A 90 2.93 -7.82 -13.82
CA LEU A 90 3.97 -6.83 -13.53
C LEU A 90 3.88 -5.61 -14.46
N LEU A 91 3.66 -5.80 -15.76
CA LEU A 91 3.49 -4.69 -16.70
C LEU A 91 2.28 -3.81 -16.33
N ALA A 92 1.14 -4.41 -16.01
CA ALA A 92 -0.05 -3.69 -15.58
C ALA A 92 0.19 -2.96 -14.24
N THR A 93 0.79 -3.63 -13.26
CA THR A 93 1.17 -3.02 -11.98
C THR A 93 2.13 -1.84 -12.17
N GLY A 94 3.09 -1.97 -13.09
CA GLY A 94 4.04 -0.91 -13.41
C GLY A 94 3.37 0.34 -13.98
N ARG A 95 2.33 0.18 -14.79
CA ARG A 95 1.55 1.32 -15.33
C ARG A 95 0.73 2.02 -14.24
N GLU A 96 0.09 1.27 -13.35
CA GLU A 96 -0.61 1.85 -12.20
C GLU A 96 0.35 2.60 -11.28
N LEU A 97 1.53 2.02 -11.02
CA LEU A 97 2.61 2.71 -10.30
C LEU A 97 3.06 3.98 -11.03
N ALA A 98 3.20 3.96 -12.36
CA ALA A 98 3.58 5.15 -13.11
C ALA A 98 2.54 6.27 -12.97
N THR A 99 1.24 5.96 -13.05
CA THR A 99 0.15 6.91 -12.79
C THR A 99 0.29 7.56 -11.42
N VAL A 100 0.58 6.76 -10.39
CA VAL A 100 0.71 7.25 -9.01
C VAL A 100 2.00 8.04 -8.78
N LEU A 101 3.11 7.65 -9.41
CA LEU A 101 4.46 8.15 -9.06
C LEU A 101 4.94 9.30 -9.96
N ASN A 102 4.35 9.49 -11.13
CA ASN A 102 4.75 10.57 -12.05
C ASN A 102 4.31 11.95 -11.58
N ASP A 103 3.09 12.09 -11.04
CA ASP A 103 2.58 13.39 -10.59
C ASP A 103 1.55 13.31 -9.45
N GLY A 104 1.09 14.48 -9.03
CA GLY A 104 -0.03 14.64 -8.10
C GLY A 104 0.24 14.20 -6.66
N VAL A 105 -0.86 13.98 -5.94
CA VAL A 105 -0.87 13.59 -4.52
C VAL A 105 -0.21 12.24 -4.31
N GLY A 106 -0.36 11.30 -5.26
CA GLY A 106 0.25 9.98 -5.15
C GLY A 106 1.77 10.03 -5.08
N ARG A 107 2.39 10.90 -5.88
CA ARG A 107 3.84 11.15 -5.84
C ARG A 107 4.27 11.72 -4.50
N GLN A 108 3.52 12.66 -3.93
CA GLN A 108 3.83 13.26 -2.63
C GLN A 108 3.75 12.22 -1.50
N VAL A 109 2.68 11.42 -1.47
CA VAL A 109 2.50 10.33 -0.50
C VAL A 109 3.61 9.29 -0.63
N ALA A 110 3.95 8.88 -1.85
CA ALA A 110 5.04 7.93 -2.07
C ALA A 110 6.39 8.48 -1.59
N ALA A 111 6.69 9.76 -1.83
CA ALA A 111 7.94 10.39 -1.39
C ALA A 111 8.03 10.41 0.14
N LEU A 112 6.92 10.72 0.80
CA LEU A 112 6.78 10.65 2.25
C LEU A 112 7.09 9.24 2.75
N VAL A 113 6.40 8.21 2.24
CA VAL A 113 6.59 6.82 2.67
C VAL A 113 8.02 6.33 2.46
N LEU A 114 8.60 6.56 1.28
CA LEU A 114 9.93 6.06 0.92
C LEU A 114 11.05 6.71 1.74
N THR A 115 10.82 7.93 2.24
CA THR A 115 11.82 8.67 3.04
C THR A 115 11.56 8.61 4.54
N ALA A 116 10.37 8.14 4.97
CA ALA A 116 9.98 8.09 6.38
C ALA A 116 10.99 7.34 7.26
N GLY A 117 11.49 6.19 6.77
CA GLY A 117 12.48 5.39 7.47
C GLY A 117 13.83 6.09 7.73
N LEU A 118 14.17 7.14 6.97
CA LEU A 118 15.41 7.87 7.19
C LEU A 118 15.34 8.78 8.43
N ARG A 119 14.14 9.01 8.98
CA ARG A 119 13.91 10.00 10.04
C ARG A 119 13.98 9.43 11.45
N SER A 120 13.48 8.22 11.68
CA SER A 120 13.46 7.61 13.02
C SER A 120 13.29 6.09 12.98
N ALA A 121 13.65 5.40 14.07
CA ALA A 121 13.45 3.95 14.17
C ALA A 121 11.96 3.53 14.12
N PRO A 122 11.03 4.22 14.81
CA PRO A 122 9.60 3.91 14.68
C PRO A 122 9.09 4.03 13.23
N LEU A 123 9.46 5.09 12.51
CA LEU A 123 9.03 5.30 11.13
C LEU A 123 9.64 4.27 10.17
N ARG A 124 10.86 3.78 10.42
CA ARG A 124 11.40 2.61 9.68
C ARG A 124 10.52 1.40 9.83
N GLU A 125 10.12 1.09 11.06
CA GLU A 125 9.27 -0.06 11.34
C GLU A 125 7.87 0.10 10.71
N THR A 126 7.28 1.30 10.78
CA THR A 126 6.03 1.62 10.06
C THR A 126 6.17 1.39 8.56
N THR A 127 7.27 1.85 7.97
CA THR A 127 7.54 1.70 6.53
C THR A 127 7.70 0.23 6.15
N ARG A 128 8.45 -0.54 6.96
CA ARG A 128 8.61 -1.99 6.78
C ARG A 128 7.27 -2.71 6.82
N ARG A 129 6.45 -2.46 7.84
CA ARG A 129 5.10 -3.02 7.97
C ARG A 129 4.19 -2.70 6.77
N TYR A 130 4.29 -1.49 6.23
CA TYR A 130 3.56 -1.12 5.02
C TYR A 130 3.98 -1.99 3.83
N PHE A 131 5.28 -2.14 3.55
CA PHE A 131 5.75 -2.96 2.44
C PHE A 131 5.52 -4.47 2.66
N ASP A 132 5.67 -4.97 3.89
CA ASP A 132 5.32 -6.34 4.26
C ASP A 132 3.84 -6.64 3.92
N HIS A 133 2.94 -5.72 4.23
CA HIS A 133 1.52 -5.86 3.89
C HIS A 133 1.30 -5.88 2.37
N GLN A 134 2.03 -5.06 1.60
CA GLN A 134 1.97 -5.08 0.14
C GLN A 134 2.48 -6.42 -0.44
N ALA A 135 3.51 -7.02 0.15
CA ALA A 135 4.00 -8.35 -0.25
C ALA A 135 2.99 -9.46 0.08
N VAL A 136 2.38 -9.43 1.26
CA VAL A 136 1.30 -10.36 1.65
C VAL A 136 0.13 -10.28 0.67
N ARG A 137 -0.29 -9.06 0.27
CA ARG A 137 -1.35 -8.87 -0.73
C ARG A 137 -1.02 -9.47 -2.10
N ALA A 138 0.23 -9.41 -2.53
CA ALA A 138 0.66 -9.94 -3.83
C ALA A 138 0.96 -11.45 -3.82
N THR A 139 1.07 -12.04 -2.64
CA THR A 139 1.40 -13.46 -2.48
C THR A 139 0.47 -14.39 -3.26
N PRO A 140 -0.86 -14.23 -3.27
CA PRO A 140 -1.75 -15.12 -4.03
C PRO A 140 -1.43 -15.14 -5.52
N VAL A 141 -1.21 -13.98 -6.14
CA VAL A 141 -0.90 -13.85 -7.57
C VAL A 141 0.44 -14.48 -7.91
N VAL A 142 1.46 -14.23 -7.08
CA VAL A 142 2.79 -14.84 -7.27
C VAL A 142 2.74 -16.35 -7.08
N ARG A 143 1.96 -16.86 -6.11
CA ARG A 143 1.78 -18.30 -5.91
C ARG A 143 1.09 -18.97 -7.08
N GLN A 144 0.06 -18.35 -7.66
CA GLN A 144 -0.55 -18.85 -8.88
C GLN A 144 0.45 -18.89 -10.05
N ALA A 145 1.35 -17.91 -10.18
CA ALA A 145 2.40 -17.93 -11.19
C ALA A 145 3.41 -19.08 -10.97
N ILE A 146 3.74 -19.39 -9.71
CA ILE A 146 4.54 -20.56 -9.34
C ILE A 146 3.81 -21.85 -9.73
N ASP A 147 2.52 -21.97 -9.42
CA ASP A 147 1.71 -23.16 -9.75
C ASP A 147 1.63 -23.39 -11.28
N ARG A 148 1.69 -22.32 -12.08
CA ARG A 148 1.77 -22.37 -13.55
C ARG A 148 3.17 -22.63 -14.08
N GLY A 149 4.18 -22.69 -13.23
CA GLY A 149 5.59 -22.90 -13.61
C GLY A 149 6.27 -21.67 -14.20
N GLU A 150 5.71 -20.46 -14.04
CA GLU A 150 6.32 -19.22 -14.55
C GLU A 150 7.47 -18.72 -13.67
N LEU A 151 7.49 -19.15 -12.40
CA LEU A 151 8.48 -18.81 -11.37
C LEU A 151 8.90 -20.06 -10.57
N PRO A 152 10.12 -20.10 -10.01
CA PRO A 152 10.55 -21.17 -9.11
C PRO A 152 9.74 -21.22 -7.81
N ALA A 153 9.61 -22.40 -7.21
CA ALA A 153 8.86 -22.63 -5.96
C ALA A 153 9.36 -21.79 -4.77
N GLU A 154 10.67 -21.56 -4.73
CA GLU A 154 11.36 -20.82 -3.67
C GLU A 154 11.41 -19.30 -3.92
N CYS A 155 10.75 -18.80 -4.97
CA CYS A 155 10.73 -17.37 -5.27
C CYS A 155 10.13 -16.57 -4.09
N ASP A 156 10.91 -15.62 -3.57
CA ASP A 156 10.49 -14.74 -2.49
C ASP A 156 9.68 -13.56 -3.05
N VAL A 157 8.45 -13.41 -2.54
CA VAL A 157 7.51 -12.39 -3.01
C VAL A 157 8.02 -10.98 -2.71
N ASP A 158 8.61 -10.76 -1.53
CA ASP A 158 9.08 -9.44 -1.13
C ASP A 158 10.27 -9.00 -2.01
N THR A 159 11.25 -9.89 -2.19
CA THR A 159 12.43 -9.67 -3.03
C THR A 159 12.06 -9.45 -4.50
N LEU A 160 11.10 -10.22 -5.03
CA LEU A 160 10.55 -10.04 -6.38
C LEU A 160 10.02 -8.61 -6.56
N LEU A 161 9.16 -8.16 -5.65
CA LEU A 161 8.52 -6.85 -5.73
C LEU A 161 9.50 -5.70 -5.45
N ALA A 162 10.45 -5.89 -4.54
CA ALA A 162 11.50 -4.91 -4.26
C ALA A 162 12.38 -4.70 -5.50
N THR A 163 12.79 -5.78 -6.16
CA THR A 163 13.58 -5.75 -7.41
C THR A 163 12.81 -5.03 -8.51
N PHE A 164 11.51 -5.34 -8.66
CA PHE A 164 10.65 -4.72 -9.66
C PHE A 164 10.46 -3.22 -9.45
N ARG A 165 10.24 -2.78 -8.20
CA ARG A 165 9.90 -1.39 -7.89
C ARG A 165 11.12 -0.46 -7.75
N ALA A 166 12.29 -1.01 -7.43
CA ALA A 166 13.51 -0.25 -7.20
C ALA A 166 13.85 0.77 -8.32
N PRO A 167 13.78 0.43 -9.62
CA PRO A 167 14.04 1.40 -10.69
C PRO A 167 13.07 2.58 -10.71
N PHE A 168 11.80 2.35 -10.36
CA PHE A 168 10.77 3.39 -10.30
C PHE A 168 11.05 4.38 -9.18
N PHE A 169 11.33 3.85 -7.98
CA PHE A 169 11.66 4.67 -6.82
C PHE A 169 12.98 5.43 -7.02
N TYR A 170 13.99 4.81 -7.62
CA TYR A 170 15.23 5.51 -7.99
C TYR A 170 14.97 6.66 -8.97
N ARG A 171 14.22 6.44 -10.06
CA ARG A 171 13.90 7.52 -11.01
C ARG A 171 13.16 8.66 -10.32
N MET A 172 12.12 8.30 -9.55
CA MET A 172 11.24 9.24 -8.86
C MET A 172 11.99 10.11 -7.86
N ILE A 173 12.80 9.51 -6.97
CA ILE A 173 13.49 10.19 -5.87
C ILE A 173 14.75 10.92 -6.35
N THR A 174 15.55 10.25 -7.18
CA THR A 174 16.90 10.75 -7.50
C THR A 174 16.90 11.66 -8.71
N THR A 175 16.25 11.24 -9.80
CA THR A 175 16.38 11.93 -11.10
C THR A 175 15.18 12.80 -11.48
N GLY A 176 14.02 12.58 -10.85
CA GLY A 176 12.77 13.23 -11.21
C GLY A 176 12.24 12.91 -12.62
N ARG A 177 12.90 12.00 -13.36
CA ARG A 177 12.47 11.59 -14.69
C ARG A 177 11.17 10.77 -14.61
N PRO A 178 10.32 10.86 -15.65
CA PRO A 178 9.09 10.07 -15.68
C PRO A 178 9.40 8.58 -15.66
N ILE A 179 8.50 7.82 -15.04
CA ILE A 179 8.37 6.38 -15.20
C ILE A 179 7.56 6.17 -16.47
N ASP A 180 8.24 5.72 -17.52
CA ASP A 180 7.70 5.46 -18.85
C ASP A 180 7.54 3.97 -19.11
N ASP A 181 6.82 3.60 -20.17
CA ASP A 181 6.61 2.19 -20.57
C ASP A 181 7.94 1.46 -20.81
N THR A 182 8.97 2.16 -21.28
CA THR A 182 10.30 1.58 -21.48
C THR A 182 10.92 1.13 -20.16
N LEU A 183 10.86 1.96 -19.11
CA LEU A 183 11.34 1.59 -17.78
C LEU A 183 10.52 0.44 -17.20
N ILE A 184 9.19 0.48 -17.36
CA ILE A 184 8.30 -0.59 -16.89
C ILE A 184 8.69 -1.92 -17.53
N ALA A 185 8.85 -1.95 -18.86
CA ALA A 185 9.25 -3.15 -19.58
C ALA A 185 10.62 -3.66 -19.12
N HIS A 186 11.63 -2.80 -18.97
CA HIS A 186 12.94 -3.20 -18.49
C HIS A 186 12.89 -3.74 -17.05
N ALA A 187 12.17 -3.08 -16.14
CA ALA A 187 12.02 -3.52 -14.76
C ALA A 187 11.36 -4.91 -14.68
N THR A 188 10.32 -5.14 -15.48
CA THR A 188 9.67 -6.46 -15.61
C THR A 188 10.66 -7.51 -16.11
N GLN A 189 11.35 -7.25 -17.23
CA GLN A 189 12.27 -8.20 -17.84
C GLN A 189 13.44 -8.56 -16.90
N VAL A 190 14.07 -7.57 -16.27
CA VAL A 190 15.17 -7.79 -15.32
C VAL A 190 14.69 -8.60 -14.12
N THR A 191 13.52 -8.24 -13.57
CA THR A 191 12.95 -8.95 -12.42
C THR A 191 12.66 -10.41 -12.76
N LEU A 192 11.99 -10.67 -13.88
CA LEU A 192 11.64 -12.04 -14.27
C LEU A 192 12.85 -12.87 -14.68
N ALA A 193 13.85 -12.27 -15.34
CA ALA A 193 15.10 -12.96 -15.63
C ALA A 193 15.80 -13.39 -14.34
N ALA A 194 15.91 -12.50 -13.35
CA ALA A 194 16.50 -12.81 -12.05
C ALA A 194 15.69 -13.86 -11.28
N ALA A 195 14.36 -13.71 -11.24
CA ALA A 195 13.46 -14.65 -10.56
C ALA A 195 13.56 -16.06 -11.16
N ARG A 196 13.49 -16.19 -12.49
CA ARG A 196 13.58 -17.47 -13.20
C ARG A 196 14.95 -18.12 -13.08
N ALA A 197 16.01 -17.33 -12.90
CA ALA A 197 17.35 -17.81 -12.58
C ALA A 197 17.53 -18.22 -11.11
N GLY A 198 16.48 -18.10 -10.27
CA GLY A 198 16.52 -18.46 -8.86
C GLY A 198 17.23 -17.43 -7.96
N LEU A 199 17.58 -16.26 -8.49
CA LEU A 199 18.35 -15.23 -7.77
C LEU A 199 17.51 -14.46 -6.73
N LEU A 200 16.18 -14.59 -6.80
CA LEU A 200 15.24 -13.92 -5.90
C LEU A 200 14.59 -14.92 -4.93
N SER A 201 15.34 -15.96 -4.53
CA SER A 201 14.90 -16.96 -3.54
C SER A 201 15.38 -16.56 -2.14
N LYS A 202 14.75 -17.09 -1.08
CA LYS A 202 15.20 -16.88 0.31
C LYS A 202 16.46 -17.67 0.65
#